data_AF-A0A2A4XBJ9-F1
#
_entry.id   AF-A0A2A4XBJ9-F1
#
_cell.length_a   1.000
_cell.length_b   1.000
_cell.length_c   1.000
_cell.angle_alpha   90.00
_cell.angle_beta   90.00
_cell.angle_gamma   90.00
#
_symmetry.space_group_name_H-M   'P 1'
#
loop_
_entity.id
_entity.type
_entity.pdbx_description
1 polymer ?
#
loop_
_entity_poly.entity_id
_entity_poly.type
_entity_poly.pdbx_seq_one_letter_code
_entity_poly.pdbx_strand_id
1 'polypeptide(L)'
;MGISLFMRVLNESIARRANSEDYCTGRFWEGRFKSQALSDESALADCMVYVAINPIRASMANAPEKPDRTRIQKRLNKAQNLLNLIIHNNKRVNYSSLWGTLKKIFPKVCPFG
;
A
#
# COMPACT_ATOMS: atom_id res chain seq x y z
N MET A 1 0.14 -23.96 -10.09
CA MET A 1 0.58 -22.68 -10.71
C MET A 1 1.51 -21.98 -9.72
N GLY A 2 2.77 -21.73 -10.10
CA GLY A 2 3.73 -21.02 -9.24
C GLY A 2 3.67 -19.50 -9.42
N ILE A 3 4.14 -18.74 -8.43
CA ILE A 3 4.11 -17.26 -8.45
C ILE A 3 4.80 -16.67 -9.70
N SER A 4 5.91 -17.26 -10.15
CA SER A 4 6.63 -16.80 -11.34
C SER A 4 5.81 -16.91 -12.62
N LEU A 5 5.01 -17.96 -12.75
CA LEU A 5 4.16 -18.17 -13.91
C LEU A 5 2.95 -17.24 -13.87
N PHE A 6 2.36 -17.06 -12.68
CA PHE A 6 1.29 -16.08 -12.47
C PHE A 6 1.75 -14.66 -12.84
N MET A 7 2.89 -14.22 -12.32
CA MET A 7 3.45 -12.89 -12.60
C MET A 7 3.82 -12.74 -14.08
N ARG A 8 4.30 -13.79 -14.75
CA ARG A 8 4.56 -13.75 -16.20
C ARG A 8 3.29 -13.45 -16.98
N VAL A 9 2.22 -14.21 -16.75
CA VAL A 9 0.94 -14.04 -17.46
C VAL A 9 0.32 -12.67 -17.19
N LEU A 10 0.33 -12.24 -15.91
CA LEU A 10 -0.17 -10.93 -15.52
C LEU A 10 0.60 -9.80 -16.23
N ASN A 11 1.93 -9.79 -16.11
CA ASN A 11 2.76 -8.72 -16.65
C ASN A 11 2.68 -8.64 -18.18
N GLU A 12 2.63 -9.79 -18.86
CA GLU A 12 2.50 -9.85 -20.32
C GLU A 12 1.16 -9.26 -20.78
N SER A 13 0.07 -9.61 -20.10
CA SER A 13 -1.27 -9.12 -20.45
C SER A 13 -1.39 -7.60 -20.32
N ILE A 14 -0.83 -7.02 -19.27
CA ILE A 14 -0.83 -5.58 -19.04
C ILE A 14 0.08 -4.88 -20.06
N ALA A 15 1.28 -5.39 -20.29
CA ALA A 15 2.24 -4.81 -21.23
C ALA A 15 1.69 -4.75 -22.66
N ARG A 16 1.05 -5.83 -23.13
CA ARG A 16 0.42 -5.85 -24.47
C ARG A 16 -0.70 -4.82 -24.59
N ARG A 17 -1.54 -4.70 -23.55
CA ARG A 17 -2.64 -3.74 -23.55
C ARG A 17 -2.13 -2.29 -23.52
N ALA A 18 -1.19 -1.96 -22.64
CA ALA A 18 -0.64 -0.62 -22.54
C ALA A 18 0.07 -0.19 -23.84
N ASN A 19 0.91 -1.07 -24.41
CA ASN A 19 1.57 -0.80 -25.68
C ASN A 19 0.56 -0.57 -26.83
N SER A 20 -0.54 -1.33 -26.84
CA SER A 20 -1.62 -1.15 -27.82
C SER A 20 -2.39 0.15 -27.61
N GLU A 21 -2.62 0.58 -26.37
CA GLU A 21 -3.31 1.83 -26.03
C GLU A 21 -2.46 3.06 -26.41
N ASP A 22 -1.13 2.96 -26.23
CA ASP A 22 -0.18 4.04 -26.52
C ASP A 22 0.40 4.00 -27.95
N TYR A 23 -0.09 3.09 -28.81
CA TYR A 23 0.41 2.84 -30.17
C TYR A 23 1.94 2.66 -30.26
N CYS A 24 2.54 2.09 -29.22
CA CYS A 24 3.99 1.90 -29.12
C CYS A 24 4.37 0.42 -29.12
N THR A 25 5.64 0.14 -29.36
CA THR A 25 6.21 -1.22 -29.26
C THR A 25 7.42 -1.21 -28.34
N GLY A 26 7.75 -2.36 -27.77
CA GLY A 26 8.92 -2.52 -26.92
C GLY A 26 8.59 -2.91 -25.48
N ARG A 27 9.55 -2.67 -24.59
CA ARG A 27 9.57 -3.20 -23.23
C ARG A 27 8.83 -2.26 -22.27
N PHE A 28 7.66 -2.69 -21.81
CA PHE A 28 6.86 -1.94 -20.83
C PHE A 28 7.43 -2.00 -19.40
N TRP A 29 8.02 -3.14 -19.00
CA TRP A 29 8.53 -3.35 -17.64
C TRP A 29 10.07 -3.31 -17.59
N GLU A 30 10.64 -2.57 -16.62
CA GLU A 30 12.10 -2.42 -16.49
C GLU A 30 12.83 -3.72 -16.11
N GLY A 31 12.19 -4.70 -15.46
CA GLY A 31 12.88 -5.86 -14.91
C GLY A 31 12.01 -7.04 -14.50
N ARG A 32 12.64 -8.02 -13.83
CA ARG A 32 11.94 -9.15 -13.22
C ARG A 32 11.24 -8.71 -11.94
N PHE A 33 10.14 -9.37 -11.60
CA PHE A 33 9.50 -9.17 -10.30
C PHE A 33 10.43 -9.64 -9.17
N LYS A 34 10.34 -8.97 -8.01
CA LYS A 34 11.00 -9.38 -6.76
C LYS A 34 9.94 -9.96 -5.83
N SER A 35 10.25 -11.05 -5.16
CA SER A 35 9.37 -11.68 -4.17
C SER A 35 10.17 -11.94 -2.90
N GLN A 36 9.75 -11.33 -1.80
CA GLN A 36 10.36 -11.48 -0.49
C GLN A 36 9.34 -12.10 0.46
N ALA A 37 9.74 -13.14 1.19
CA ALA A 37 8.91 -13.70 2.25
C ALA A 37 8.94 -12.76 3.46
N LEU A 38 7.76 -12.48 4.04
CA LEU A 38 7.62 -11.75 5.29
C LEU A 38 7.40 -12.77 6.40
N SER A 39 8.43 -12.99 7.21
CA SER A 39 8.48 -14.06 8.21
C SER A 39 7.94 -13.65 9.58
N ASP A 40 7.71 -12.36 9.82
CA ASP A 40 7.25 -11.84 11.10
C ASP A 40 6.19 -10.74 10.94
N GLU A 41 5.47 -10.47 12.02
CA GLU A 41 4.38 -9.48 12.05
C GLU A 41 4.88 -8.04 11.88
N SER A 42 6.12 -7.75 12.29
CA SER A 42 6.74 -6.43 12.13
C SER A 42 6.97 -6.14 10.65
N ALA A 43 7.57 -7.07 9.92
CA ALA A 43 7.82 -6.99 8.49
C ALA A 43 6.50 -6.89 7.70
N LEU A 44 5.44 -7.56 8.16
CA LEU A 44 4.10 -7.40 7.61
C LEU A 44 3.55 -5.98 7.82
N ALA A 45 3.66 -5.45 9.04
CA ALA A 45 3.22 -4.10 9.36
C ALA A 45 3.99 -3.04 8.55
N ASP A 46 5.31 -3.18 8.46
CA ASP A 46 6.18 -2.30 7.69
C ASP A 46 5.83 -2.35 6.20
N CYS A 47 5.60 -3.53 5.65
CA CYS A 47 5.15 -3.68 4.25
C CYS A 47 3.78 -3.04 4.01
N MET A 48 2.86 -3.16 4.96
CA MET A 48 1.56 -2.50 4.89
C MET A 48 1.71 -0.97 4.91
N VAL A 49 2.60 -0.42 5.74
CA VAL A 49 2.87 1.02 5.77
C VAL A 49 3.61 1.48 4.51
N TYR A 50 4.55 0.68 4.00
CA TYR A 50 5.26 1.00 2.76
C TYR A 50 4.29 1.17 1.58
N VAL A 51 3.44 0.17 1.33
CA VAL A 51 2.44 0.22 0.26
C VAL A 51 1.49 1.40 0.44
N ALA A 52 1.16 1.70 1.70
CA ALA A 52 0.31 2.79 2.08
C ALA A 52 0.87 4.18 1.72
N ILE A 53 2.16 4.39 1.96
CA ILE A 53 2.81 5.69 1.73
C ILE A 53 3.38 5.84 0.31
N ASN A 54 3.35 4.79 -0.52
CA ASN A 54 3.87 4.84 -1.89
C ASN A 54 3.28 5.98 -2.75
N PRO A 55 1.98 6.32 -2.69
CA PRO A 55 1.46 7.48 -3.42
C PRO A 55 2.08 8.80 -2.98
N ILE A 56 2.42 8.94 -1.70
CA ILE A 56 3.13 10.12 -1.18
C ILE A 56 4.56 10.13 -1.70
N ARG A 57 5.23 8.97 -1.67
CA ARG A 57 6.60 8.82 -2.21
C ARG A 57 6.69 9.11 -3.70
N ALA A 58 5.64 8.81 -4.46
CA ALA A 58 5.52 9.11 -5.87
C ALA A 58 4.98 10.54 -6.15
N SER A 59 4.86 11.38 -5.11
CA SER A 59 4.32 12.75 -5.21
C SER A 59 2.90 12.83 -5.81
N MET A 60 2.13 11.75 -5.73
CA MET A 60 0.75 11.67 -6.21
C MET A 60 -0.27 12.03 -5.12
N ALA A 61 0.14 12.12 -3.85
CA ALA A 61 -0.73 12.48 -2.73
C ALA A 61 0.06 13.18 -1.60
N ASN A 62 -0.60 14.08 -0.88
CA ASN A 62 0.00 14.79 0.26
C ASN A 62 -0.21 14.10 1.61
N ALA A 63 -1.09 13.10 1.66
CA ALA A 63 -1.43 12.37 2.87
C ALA A 63 -1.92 10.95 2.52
N PRO A 64 -1.67 9.94 3.38
CA PRO A 64 -2.02 8.55 3.08
C PRO A 64 -3.53 8.28 3.08
N GLU A 65 -4.32 9.13 3.74
CA GLU A 65 -5.78 9.07 3.73
C GLU A 65 -6.45 9.70 2.50
N LYS A 66 -5.71 10.42 1.65
CA LYS A 66 -6.25 11.13 0.48
C LYS A 66 -6.24 10.42 -0.88
N PRO A 67 -5.37 9.43 -1.20
CA PRO A 67 -5.45 8.78 -2.50
C PRO A 67 -6.67 7.85 -2.56
N ASP A 68 -7.65 8.24 -3.38
CA ASP A 68 -8.98 7.64 -3.62
C ASP A 68 -9.04 6.11 -3.82
N ARG A 69 -7.89 5.44 -3.98
CA ARG A 69 -7.81 4.02 -4.36
C ARG A 69 -6.89 3.16 -3.49
N THR A 70 -6.31 3.70 -2.41
CA THR A 70 -5.44 2.87 -1.55
C THR A 70 -6.24 1.93 -0.66
N ARG A 71 -5.69 0.74 -0.40
CA ARG A 71 -6.29 -0.21 0.56
C ARG A 71 -6.38 0.35 1.98
N ILE A 72 -5.57 1.36 2.34
CA ILE A 72 -5.66 2.05 3.64
C ILE A 72 -7.03 2.68 3.81
N GLN A 73 -7.52 3.40 2.80
CA GLN A 73 -8.78 4.12 2.93
C GLN A 73 -9.95 3.14 3.18
N LYS A 74 -9.93 1.97 2.52
CA LYS A 74 -10.88 0.89 2.82
C LYS A 74 -10.76 0.40 4.27
N ARG A 75 -9.54 0.28 4.81
CA ARG A 75 -9.30 -0.13 6.20
C ARG A 75 -9.73 0.94 7.20
N LEU A 76 -9.45 2.21 6.92
CA LEU A 76 -9.88 3.36 7.73
C LEU A 76 -11.41 3.47 7.74
N ASN A 77 -12.06 3.37 6.57
CA ASN A 77 -13.53 3.37 6.50
C ASN A 77 -14.12 2.19 7.27
N LYS A 78 -13.53 0.99 7.15
CA LYS A 78 -13.96 -0.16 7.95
C LYS A 78 -13.75 0.07 9.45
N ALA A 79 -12.60 0.61 9.86
CA ALA A 79 -12.30 0.92 11.26
C ALA A 79 -13.22 2.02 11.80
N GLN A 80 -13.54 3.05 11.01
CA GLN A 80 -14.49 4.10 11.36
C GLN A 80 -15.90 3.54 11.48
N ASN A 81 -16.33 2.66 10.56
CA ASN A 81 -17.62 2.00 10.65
C ASN A 81 -17.72 1.10 11.89
N LEU A 82 -16.66 0.32 12.16
CA LEU A 82 -16.57 -0.48 13.39
C LEU A 82 -16.55 0.41 14.63
N LEU A 83 -15.83 1.53 14.61
CA LEU A 83 -15.82 2.50 15.69
C LEU A 83 -17.19 3.13 15.88
N ASN A 84 -17.91 3.47 14.81
CA ASN A 84 -19.26 4.01 14.89
C ASN A 84 -20.23 2.96 15.47
N LEU A 85 -20.11 1.69 15.08
CA LEU A 85 -20.85 0.58 15.67
C LEU A 85 -20.51 0.38 17.14
N ILE A 86 -19.22 0.46 17.50
CA ILE A 86 -18.76 0.34 18.88
C ILE A 86 -19.23 1.53 19.71
N ILE A 87 -19.09 2.78 19.25
CA ILE A 87 -19.55 3.99 19.93
C ILE A 87 -21.07 3.97 20.12
N HIS A 88 -21.81 3.51 19.11
CA HIS A 88 -23.25 3.33 19.22
C HIS A 88 -23.65 2.25 20.24
N ASN A 89 -22.80 1.24 20.47
CA ASN A 89 -23.06 0.13 21.39
C ASN A 89 -22.34 0.21 22.75
N ASN A 90 -21.29 1.03 22.91
CA ASN A 90 -20.54 1.21 24.15
C ASN A 90 -19.50 2.35 24.03
N LYS A 91 -19.55 3.30 24.96
CA LYS A 91 -18.66 4.47 24.99
C LYS A 91 -17.20 4.08 25.31
N ARG A 92 -16.31 4.52 24.41
CA ARG A 92 -14.84 4.74 24.55
C ARG A 92 -13.90 3.65 24.01
N VAL A 93 -13.29 3.97 22.86
CA VAL A 93 -11.94 3.50 22.48
C VAL A 93 -11.13 4.73 22.07
N ASN A 94 -9.95 4.90 22.66
CA ASN A 94 -9.06 6.05 22.44
C ASN A 94 -7.91 5.66 21.50
N TYR A 95 -7.84 6.30 20.33
CA TYR A 95 -6.85 6.03 19.27
C TYR A 95 -5.56 6.85 19.38
N SER A 96 -5.41 7.71 20.39
CA SER A 96 -4.24 8.60 20.52
C SER A 96 -2.93 7.84 20.77
N SER A 97 -3.00 6.66 21.39
CA SER A 97 -1.83 5.82 21.69
C SER A 97 -1.22 5.20 20.44
N LEU A 98 -2.03 4.89 19.42
CA LEU A 98 -1.61 4.21 18.21
C LEU A 98 -0.80 5.16 17.29
N TRP A 99 -1.17 6.44 17.26
CA TRP A 99 -0.42 7.47 16.53
C TRP A 99 0.96 7.77 17.15
N GLY A 100 1.06 7.68 18.48
CA GLY A 100 2.33 7.86 19.20
C GLY A 100 3.35 6.75 18.86
N THR A 101 2.89 5.51 18.72
CA THR A 101 3.73 4.37 18.32
C THR A 101 4.16 4.47 16.86
N LEU A 102 3.24 4.86 15.96
CA LEU A 102 3.57 5.05 14.54
C LEU A 102 4.64 6.13 14.33
N LYS A 103 4.63 7.23 15.09
CA LYS A 103 5.68 8.26 15.03
C LYS A 103 7.06 7.80 15.50
N LYS A 104 7.12 6.83 16.43
CA LYS A 104 8.39 6.28 16.94
C LYS A 104 9.04 5.30 15.97
N ILE A 105 8.25 4.62 15.14
CA ILE A 105 8.72 3.64 14.15
C ILE A 105 9.34 4.34 12.92
N PHE A 106 9.01 5.62 12.66
CA PHE A 106 9.60 6.41 11.58
C PHE A 106 10.45 7.58 12.09
N PRO A 107 11.62 7.35 12.74
CA PRO A 107 12.55 8.42 13.02
C PRO A 107 13.30 8.75 11.72
N LYS A 108 13.02 9.93 11.16
CA LYS A 108 13.70 10.53 10.00
C LYS A 108 13.60 9.69 8.71
N VAL A 109 12.64 10.07 7.88
CA VAL A 109 12.69 9.83 6.43
C VAL A 109 14.09 10.28 5.97
N CYS A 110 14.93 9.31 5.58
CA CYS A 110 16.27 9.58 5.06
C CYS A 110 16.18 10.63 3.94
N PRO A 111 17.03 11.66 3.97
CA PRO A 111 17.14 12.60 2.85
C PRO A 111 17.65 11.80 1.65
N PHE A 112 17.07 12.07 0.49
CA PHE A 112 17.53 11.52 -0.77
C PHE A 112 19.05 11.73 -0.93
N GLY A 113 19.74 10.62 -1.20
CA GLY A 113 21.13 10.50 -1.64
C GLY A 113 21.29 9.17 -2.34
#